data_AF-A0A9P8JK46-F1
#
_entry.id   AF-A0A9P8JK46-F1
#
_cell.length_a   1.000
_cell.length_b   1.000
_cell.length_c   1.000
_cell.angle_alpha   90.00
_cell.angle_beta   90.00
_cell.angle_gamma   90.00
#
_symmetry.space_group_name_H-M   'P 1'
#
loop_
_entity.id
_entity.type
_entity.pdbx_description
1 polymer ?
#
loop_
_entity_poly.entity_id
_entity_poly.type
_entity_poly.pdbx_seq_one_letter_code
_entity_poly.pdbx_strand_id
1 'polypeptide(L)'
;MSQPTLVLTETDEAGNVVATYHQTSTDERNATRIDRIVPEGSQKSLKTLLDIFLPSGYPNSVTEDYLPYQIFDSLQAFSSSIAGLLANRAVLEGVGVGDASASATSALLLSILQESLGRVATIIFAHRFGNSLEPECKLYRLLADILNDAAMILDCLSPVFPKPMRVMILATGSVLRSLCGVAAGSSKASLSAHFARWGNLGELNAKDSSQETVISLLGMLVGCLVVKTVNTPFATWTTLLLLLTLHLATNYMAVRSVCMRTLNRQRANIVFAYLLKHDRVLNPKEVSAKERIFEHDGILRDADDKCLGYCKIGVPAYELLERLG
;
A
#
# COMPACT_ATOMS: atom_id res chain seq x y z
N MET A 1 -4.79 -44.13 44.13
CA MET A 1 -4.19 -43.49 42.94
C MET A 1 -5.24 -42.54 42.37
N SER A 2 -5.02 -41.23 42.51
CA SER A 2 -5.91 -40.19 41.97
C SER A 2 -5.96 -40.31 40.44
N GLN A 3 -7.15 -40.26 39.86
CA GLN A 3 -7.30 -40.25 38.39
C GLN A 3 -6.61 -39.01 37.80
N PRO A 4 -5.96 -39.12 36.62
CA PRO A 4 -5.35 -37.97 35.98
C PRO A 4 -6.42 -36.92 35.63
N THR A 5 -6.26 -35.71 36.16
CA THR A 5 -7.10 -34.56 35.86
C THR A 5 -6.85 -34.12 34.41
N LEU A 6 -7.86 -34.22 33.55
CA LEU A 6 -7.74 -33.74 32.16
C LEU A 6 -7.72 -32.20 32.17
N VAL A 7 -6.69 -31.61 31.56
CA VAL A 7 -6.57 -30.17 31.33
C VAL A 7 -6.50 -29.93 29.84
N LEU A 8 -7.45 -29.15 29.31
CA LEU A 8 -7.44 -28.71 27.92
C LEU A 8 -7.21 -27.20 27.89
N THR A 9 -6.17 -26.78 27.17
CA THR A 9 -5.87 -25.35 26.98
C THR A 9 -6.32 -24.96 25.58
N GLU A 10 -7.25 -24.02 25.51
CA GLU A 10 -7.67 -23.39 24.26
C GLU A 10 -6.78 -22.18 24.02
N THR A 11 -6.13 -22.16 22.87
CA THR A 11 -5.34 -21.02 22.40
C THR A 11 -5.97 -20.40 21.18
N ASP A 12 -5.81 -19.09 21.01
CA ASP A 12 -6.10 -18.42 19.74
C ASP A 12 -5.08 -18.83 18.67
N GLU A 13 -5.25 -18.33 17.44
CA GLU A 13 -4.29 -18.56 16.34
C GLU A 13 -2.90 -17.98 16.64
N ALA A 14 -2.77 -17.09 17.63
CA ALA A 14 -1.51 -16.54 18.09
C ALA A 14 -0.76 -17.42 19.10
N GLY A 15 -1.41 -18.48 19.60
CA GLY A 15 -0.91 -19.28 20.72
C GLY A 15 -1.12 -18.63 22.08
N ASN A 16 -1.89 -17.54 22.19
CA ASN A 16 -2.30 -17.00 23.48
C ASN A 16 -3.42 -17.86 24.08
N VAL A 17 -3.34 -18.14 25.39
CA VAL A 17 -4.39 -18.90 26.08
C VAL A 17 -5.68 -18.08 26.17
N VAL A 18 -6.74 -18.59 25.55
CA VAL A 18 -8.10 -18.01 25.54
C VAL A 18 -8.89 -18.52 26.75
N ALA A 19 -8.77 -19.82 27.03
CA ALA A 19 -9.40 -20.45 28.17
C ALA A 19 -8.66 -21.75 28.53
N THR A 20 -8.65 -22.07 29.82
CA THR A 20 -8.19 -23.38 30.30
C THR A 20 -9.38 -24.12 30.90
N TYR A 21 -9.61 -25.34 30.44
CA TYR A 21 -10.69 -26.21 30.88
C TYR A 21 -10.12 -27.28 31.80
N HIS A 22 -10.57 -27.28 33.05
CA HIS A 22 -10.17 -28.25 34.06
C HIS A 22 -11.32 -29.24 34.32
N GLN A 23 -11.03 -30.54 34.22
CA GLN A 23 -11.98 -31.56 34.64
C GLN A 23 -11.90 -31.78 36.15
N THR A 24 -12.94 -31.40 36.88
CA THR A 24 -13.04 -31.59 38.34
C THR A 24 -14.00 -32.75 38.64
N SER A 25 -13.59 -33.71 39.45
CA SER A 25 -14.47 -34.79 39.94
C SER A 25 -15.18 -34.34 41.21
N THR A 26 -16.50 -34.48 41.26
CA THR A 26 -17.29 -34.21 42.48
C THR A 26 -17.64 -35.51 43.20
N ASP A 27 -17.35 -35.57 44.50
CA ASP A 27 -17.37 -36.79 45.34
C ASP A 27 -18.74 -37.49 45.47
N GLU A 28 -19.86 -36.87 45.07
CA GLU A 28 -21.18 -37.41 45.40
C GLU A 28 -21.91 -38.21 44.31
N ARG A 29 -21.41 -38.34 43.06
CA ARG A 29 -22.18 -39.10 42.03
C ARG A 29 -21.47 -39.47 40.73
N ASN A 30 -20.15 -39.70 40.72
CA ASN A 30 -19.39 -39.91 39.46
C ASN A 30 -19.65 -38.81 38.40
N ALA A 31 -20.10 -37.62 38.84
CA ALA A 31 -20.37 -36.50 37.96
C ALA A 31 -19.05 -35.76 37.71
N THR A 32 -18.76 -35.52 36.44
CA THR A 32 -17.59 -34.76 36.01
C THR A 32 -18.04 -33.34 35.67
N ARG A 33 -17.37 -32.35 36.25
CA ARG A 33 -17.59 -30.93 35.96
C ARG A 33 -16.39 -30.42 35.16
N ILE A 34 -16.65 -29.56 34.17
CA ILE A 34 -15.61 -28.86 33.42
C ILE A 34 -15.65 -27.39 33.85
N ASP A 35 -14.58 -26.94 34.50
CA ASP A 35 -14.41 -25.55 34.90
C ASP A 35 -13.63 -24.79 33.83
N ARG A 36 -14.26 -23.76 33.26
CA ARG A 36 -13.63 -22.85 32.30
C ARG A 36 -13.01 -21.68 33.05
N ILE A 37 -11.69 -21.62 33.08
CA ILE A 37 -10.93 -20.52 33.64
C ILE A 37 -10.49 -19.61 32.49
N VAL A 38 -10.97 -18.36 32.50
CA VAL A 38 -10.58 -17.33 31.54
C VAL A 38 -9.55 -16.43 32.23
N PRO A 39 -8.41 -16.08 31.58
CA PRO A 39 -7.44 -15.16 32.15
C PRO A 39 -8.08 -13.82 32.55
N GLU A 40 -7.94 -13.41 33.81
CA GLU A 40 -8.31 -12.06 34.27
C GLU A 40 -7.20 -11.07 33.91
N GLY A 41 -7.56 -9.95 33.27
CA GLY A 41 -6.55 -8.96 32.90
C GLY A 41 -7.10 -7.61 32.41
N SER A 42 -6.76 -6.56 33.15
CA SER A 42 -6.92 -5.13 32.81
C SER A 42 -6.18 -4.71 31.52
N GLN A 43 -5.37 -5.60 30.94
CA GLN A 43 -4.78 -5.50 29.61
C GLN A 43 -5.77 -5.74 28.46
N LYS A 44 -6.99 -6.21 28.76
CA LYS A 44 -8.04 -6.45 27.75
C LYS A 44 -8.34 -5.21 26.93
N SER A 45 -8.40 -4.00 27.50
CA SER A 45 -8.81 -2.82 26.71
C SER A 45 -7.80 -2.43 25.64
N LEU A 46 -6.50 -2.33 25.96
CA LEU A 46 -5.46 -2.01 24.99
C LEU A 46 -5.20 -3.15 24.01
N LYS A 47 -5.21 -4.41 24.48
CA LYS A 47 -5.11 -5.57 23.58
C LYS A 47 -6.30 -5.64 22.63
N THR A 48 -7.53 -5.53 23.13
CA THR A 48 -8.74 -5.53 22.30
C THR A 48 -8.76 -4.36 21.31
N LEU A 49 -8.24 -3.19 21.67
CA LEU A 49 -8.08 -2.09 20.71
C LEU A 49 -7.05 -2.40 19.62
N LEU A 50 -5.91 -3.00 19.99
CA LEU A 50 -4.90 -3.43 19.02
C LEU A 50 -5.40 -4.59 18.15
N ASP A 51 -6.19 -5.52 18.71
CA ASP A 51 -6.78 -6.66 18.02
C ASP A 51 -7.76 -6.23 16.92
N ILE A 52 -8.34 -5.02 17.00
CA ILE A 52 -9.18 -4.47 15.92
C ILE A 52 -8.34 -4.22 14.66
N PHE A 53 -7.10 -3.75 14.84
CA PHE A 53 -6.26 -3.26 13.76
C PHE A 53 -5.14 -4.23 13.36
N LEU A 54 -4.70 -5.12 14.24
CA LEU A 54 -3.62 -6.06 13.96
C LEU A 54 -4.19 -7.45 13.60
N PRO A 55 -3.50 -8.20 12.72
CA PRO A 55 -3.87 -9.59 12.43
C PRO A 55 -3.80 -10.49 13.67
N SER A 56 -4.69 -11.47 13.73
CA SER A 56 -4.61 -12.55 14.72
C SER A 56 -3.23 -13.21 14.62
N GLY A 57 -2.59 -13.47 15.76
CA GLY A 57 -1.22 -13.99 15.74
C GLY A 57 -0.11 -12.95 15.69
N TYR A 58 -0.42 -11.66 15.65
CA TYR A 58 0.60 -10.62 15.65
C TYR A 58 1.49 -10.71 16.91
N PRO A 59 2.83 -10.60 16.78
CA PRO A 59 3.60 -10.26 15.58
C PRO A 59 4.01 -11.47 14.70
N ASN A 60 3.73 -12.69 15.12
CA ASN A 60 4.26 -13.90 14.48
C ASN A 60 3.53 -14.28 13.18
N SER A 61 2.27 -13.87 13.03
CA SER A 61 1.43 -14.12 11.85
C SER A 61 1.74 -13.25 10.64
N VAL A 62 2.65 -12.28 10.79
CA VAL A 62 3.12 -11.40 9.72
C VAL A 62 4.64 -11.39 9.63
N THR A 63 5.18 -10.86 8.54
CA THR A 63 6.63 -10.63 8.42
C THR A 63 7.11 -9.44 9.27
N GLU A 64 8.40 -9.45 9.63
CA GLU A 64 9.02 -8.46 10.53
C GLU A 64 8.94 -7.02 10.00
N ASP A 65 8.84 -6.86 8.68
CA ASP A 65 8.75 -5.59 7.97
C ASP A 65 7.31 -5.03 7.85
N TYR A 66 6.29 -5.77 8.32
CA TYR A 66 4.90 -5.32 8.30
C TYR A 66 4.68 -4.04 9.11
N LEU A 67 5.05 -4.03 10.40
CA LEU A 67 4.80 -2.86 11.25
C LEU A 67 5.54 -1.60 10.77
N PRO A 68 6.85 -1.64 10.45
CA PRO A 68 7.53 -0.50 9.86
C PRO A 68 6.85 0.02 8.59
N TYR A 69 6.41 -0.87 7.69
CA TYR A 69 5.65 -0.49 6.50
C TYR A 69 4.34 0.22 6.86
N GLN A 70 3.52 -0.37 7.73
CA GLN A 70 2.21 0.15 8.13
C GLN A 70 2.26 1.53 8.78
N ILE A 71 3.31 1.82 9.57
CA ILE A 71 3.50 3.14 10.18
C ILE A 71 3.68 4.21 9.09
N PHE A 72 4.55 3.95 8.11
CA PHE A 72 4.80 4.91 7.04
C PHE A 72 3.64 5.00 6.04
N ASP A 73 3.00 3.86 5.74
CA ASP A 73 1.79 3.78 4.91
C ASP A 73 0.62 4.57 5.53
N SER A 74 0.44 4.48 6.85
CA SER A 74 -0.55 5.29 7.59
C SER A 74 -0.26 6.80 7.49
N LEU A 75 1.00 7.21 7.65
CA LEU A 75 1.37 8.63 7.51
C LEU A 75 1.19 9.12 6.07
N GLN A 76 1.51 8.28 5.08
CA GLN A 76 1.24 8.49 3.66
C GLN A 76 -0.27 8.72 3.44
N ALA A 77 -1.12 7.76 3.81
CA ALA A 77 -2.57 7.86 3.64
C ALA A 77 -3.16 9.10 4.33
N PHE A 78 -2.72 9.42 5.56
CA PHE A 78 -3.15 10.62 6.28
C PHE A 78 -2.87 11.92 5.50
N SER A 79 -1.63 12.08 5.02
CA SER A 79 -1.23 13.27 4.25
C SER A 79 -1.97 13.37 2.90
N SER A 80 -2.17 12.23 2.23
CA SER A 80 -2.91 12.13 0.97
C SER A 80 -4.37 12.56 1.13
N SER A 81 -5.04 12.14 2.21
CA SER A 81 -6.44 12.53 2.50
C SER A 81 -6.60 14.04 2.66
N ILE A 82 -5.64 14.71 3.33
CA ILE A 82 -5.67 16.17 3.48
C ILE A 82 -5.43 16.87 2.14
N ALA A 83 -4.40 16.44 1.39
CA ALA A 83 -4.07 17.00 0.08
C ALA A 83 -5.23 16.83 -0.92
N GLY A 84 -5.89 15.67 -0.89
CA GLY A 84 -7.06 15.37 -1.71
C GLY A 84 -8.23 16.30 -1.45
N LEU A 85 -8.46 16.74 -0.20
CA LEU A 85 -9.50 17.72 0.09
C LEU A 85 -9.19 19.12 -0.45
N LEU A 86 -7.92 19.53 -0.47
CA LEU A 86 -7.50 20.78 -1.12
C LEU A 86 -7.69 20.72 -2.64
N ALA A 87 -7.24 19.63 -3.26
CA ALA A 87 -7.43 19.37 -4.69
C ALA A 87 -8.92 19.33 -5.07
N ASN A 88 -9.74 18.62 -4.29
CA ASN A 88 -11.18 18.53 -4.52
C ASN A 88 -11.88 19.90 -4.48
N ARG A 89 -11.46 20.82 -3.61
CA ARG A 89 -12.01 22.19 -3.63
C ARG A 89 -11.78 22.87 -4.97
N ALA A 90 -10.57 22.78 -5.51
CA ALA A 90 -10.23 23.36 -6.80
C ALA A 90 -11.00 22.68 -7.95
N VAL A 91 -11.21 21.36 -7.90
CA VAL A 91 -12.09 20.67 -8.86
C VAL A 91 -13.52 21.20 -8.80
N LEU A 92 -14.08 21.36 -7.60
CA LEU A 92 -15.44 21.89 -7.41
C LEU A 92 -15.57 23.31 -8.00
N GLU A 93 -14.61 24.19 -7.74
CA GLU A 93 -14.54 25.51 -8.38
C GLU A 93 -14.40 25.38 -9.90
N GLY A 94 -13.56 24.45 -10.38
CA GLY A 94 -13.32 24.18 -11.79
C GLY A 94 -14.55 23.73 -12.57
N VAL A 95 -15.43 22.94 -11.96
CA VAL A 95 -16.72 22.51 -12.56
C VAL A 95 -17.84 23.55 -12.40
N GLY A 96 -17.56 24.67 -11.70
CA GLY A 96 -18.47 25.81 -11.59
C GLY A 96 -19.34 25.81 -10.33
N VAL A 97 -18.96 25.08 -9.28
CA VAL A 97 -19.63 25.22 -7.97
C VAL A 97 -19.45 26.67 -7.48
N GLY A 98 -20.56 27.39 -7.33
CA GLY A 98 -20.58 28.81 -6.99
C GLY A 98 -20.84 29.76 -8.18
N ASP A 99 -20.90 29.25 -9.41
CA ASP A 99 -21.26 30.00 -10.62
C ASP A 99 -22.71 29.70 -11.04
N ALA A 100 -23.57 30.73 -11.04
CA ALA A 100 -24.98 30.60 -11.42
C ALA A 100 -25.19 30.22 -12.90
N SER A 101 -24.16 30.39 -13.74
CA SER A 101 -24.17 29.99 -15.15
C SER A 101 -23.66 28.56 -15.39
N ALA A 102 -23.21 27.86 -14.34
CA ALA A 102 -22.73 26.49 -14.44
C ALA A 102 -23.87 25.51 -14.72
N SER A 103 -23.63 24.56 -15.61
CA SER A 103 -24.60 23.53 -16.00
C SER A 103 -24.26 22.20 -15.34
N ALA A 104 -25.20 21.67 -14.53
CA ALA A 104 -25.09 20.33 -13.96
C ALA A 104 -24.91 19.25 -15.04
N THR A 105 -25.56 19.41 -16.20
CA THR A 105 -25.38 18.52 -17.36
C THR A 105 -23.96 18.57 -17.89
N SER A 106 -23.33 19.75 -17.96
CA SER A 106 -21.93 19.87 -18.42
C SER A 106 -20.97 19.21 -17.44
N ALA A 107 -21.19 19.37 -16.13
CA ALA A 107 -20.41 18.68 -15.10
C ALA A 107 -20.56 17.15 -15.20
N LEU A 108 -21.79 16.64 -15.40
CA LEU A 108 -22.05 15.22 -15.60
C LEU A 108 -21.34 14.67 -16.86
N LEU A 109 -21.42 15.38 -17.99
CA LEU A 109 -20.74 14.98 -19.23
C LEU A 109 -19.21 14.95 -19.07
N LEU A 110 -18.65 15.89 -18.31
CA LEU A 110 -17.23 15.88 -17.95
C LEU A 110 -16.88 14.66 -17.11
N SER A 111 -17.67 14.32 -16.08
CA SER A 111 -17.44 13.13 -15.26
C SER A 111 -17.50 11.84 -16.09
N ILE A 112 -18.46 11.73 -17.02
CA ILE A 112 -18.55 10.56 -17.92
C ILE A 112 -17.31 10.46 -18.81
N LEU A 113 -16.83 11.57 -19.36
CA LEU A 113 -15.60 11.60 -20.16
C LEU A 113 -14.39 11.15 -19.33
N GLN A 114 -14.25 11.69 -18.12
CA GLN A 114 -13.19 11.35 -17.17
C GLN A 114 -13.19 9.85 -16.86
N GLU A 115 -14.34 9.30 -16.45
CA GLU A 115 -14.49 7.87 -16.13
C GLU A 115 -14.21 6.97 -17.34
N SER A 116 -14.66 7.37 -18.53
CA SER A 116 -14.45 6.59 -19.76
C SER A 116 -12.97 6.51 -20.12
N LEU A 117 -12.28 7.66 -20.14
CA LEU A 117 -10.84 7.73 -20.41
C LEU A 117 -10.03 6.99 -19.33
N GLY A 118 -10.41 7.14 -18.07
CA GLY A 118 -9.80 6.44 -16.94
C GLY A 118 -9.88 4.92 -17.08
N ARG A 119 -11.05 4.37 -17.41
CA ARG A 119 -11.24 2.93 -17.61
C ARG A 119 -10.44 2.39 -18.80
N VAL A 120 -10.42 3.13 -19.92
CA VAL A 120 -9.59 2.76 -21.08
C VAL A 120 -8.10 2.73 -20.70
N ALA A 121 -7.63 3.74 -19.97
CA ALA A 121 -6.25 3.80 -19.51
C ALA A 121 -5.90 2.62 -18.57
N THR A 122 -6.79 2.28 -17.64
CA THR A 122 -6.66 1.10 -16.77
C THR A 122 -6.51 -0.20 -17.56
N ILE A 123 -7.34 -0.43 -18.57
CA ILE A 123 -7.27 -1.64 -19.41
C ILE A 123 -5.93 -1.71 -20.16
N ILE A 124 -5.52 -0.60 -20.78
CA ILE A 124 -4.24 -0.54 -21.53
C ILE A 124 -3.06 -0.75 -20.59
N PHE A 125 -3.09 -0.14 -19.40
CA PHE A 125 -2.02 -0.27 -18.41
C PHE A 125 -1.92 -1.71 -17.89
N ALA A 126 -3.03 -2.34 -17.52
CA ALA A 126 -3.05 -3.72 -17.08
C ALA A 126 -2.53 -4.66 -18.16
N HIS A 127 -2.93 -4.46 -19.43
CA HIS A 127 -2.44 -5.26 -20.54
C HIS A 127 -0.92 -5.12 -20.75
N ARG A 128 -0.39 -3.90 -20.65
CA ARG A 128 1.02 -3.61 -20.96
C ARG A 128 1.97 -3.92 -19.79
N PHE A 129 1.54 -3.70 -18.56
CA PHE A 129 2.41 -3.73 -17.38
C PHE A 129 2.02 -4.81 -16.36
N GLY A 130 0.91 -5.54 -16.57
CA GLY A 130 0.38 -6.53 -15.61
C GLY A 130 1.41 -7.52 -15.09
N ASN A 131 2.25 -8.08 -15.98
CA ASN A 131 3.29 -9.04 -15.60
C ASN A 131 4.44 -8.43 -14.77
N SER A 132 4.57 -7.11 -14.72
CA SER A 132 5.60 -6.41 -13.95
C SER A 132 5.09 -5.92 -12.58
N LEU A 133 3.77 -5.88 -12.36
CA LEU A 133 3.18 -5.28 -11.15
C LEU A 133 3.57 -6.03 -9.86
N GLU A 134 3.57 -7.37 -9.90
CA GLU A 134 3.95 -8.18 -8.74
C GLU A 134 5.48 -8.22 -8.51
N PRO A 135 6.33 -8.51 -9.51
CA PRO A 135 7.79 -8.53 -9.31
C PRO A 135 8.36 -7.17 -8.89
N GLU A 136 7.82 -6.07 -9.42
CA GLU A 136 8.27 -4.70 -9.18
C GLU A 136 7.32 -3.93 -8.25
N CYS A 137 6.64 -4.63 -7.32
CA CYS A 137 5.59 -4.04 -6.48
C CYS A 137 6.03 -2.78 -5.73
N LYS A 138 7.28 -2.72 -5.23
CA LYS A 138 7.84 -1.54 -4.57
C LYS A 138 7.87 -0.31 -5.48
N LEU A 139 8.26 -0.49 -6.74
CA LEU A 139 8.28 0.56 -7.75
C LEU A 139 6.86 1.05 -8.00
N TYR A 140 5.94 0.12 -8.27
CA TYR A 140 4.55 0.47 -8.60
C TYR A 140 3.79 1.08 -7.42
N ARG A 141 4.13 0.71 -6.19
CA ARG A 141 3.57 1.32 -4.98
C ARG A 141 3.95 2.79 -4.86
N LEU A 142 5.20 3.15 -5.18
CA LEU A 142 5.66 4.54 -5.19
C LEU A 142 5.19 5.30 -6.44
N LEU A 143 5.20 4.66 -7.61
CA LEU A 143 4.71 5.23 -8.86
C LEU A 143 3.22 5.60 -8.78
N ALA A 144 2.40 4.77 -8.12
CA ALA A 144 0.99 5.07 -7.92
C ALA A 144 0.79 6.43 -7.23
N ASP A 145 1.53 6.69 -6.16
CA ASP A 145 1.43 7.95 -5.43
C ASP A 145 1.99 9.13 -6.25
N ILE A 146 3.04 8.92 -7.06
CA ILE A 146 3.51 9.96 -8.01
C ILE A 146 2.40 10.33 -9.01
N LEU A 147 1.68 9.34 -9.54
CA LEU A 147 0.56 9.56 -10.47
C LEU A 147 -0.60 10.29 -9.78
N ASN A 148 -0.93 9.89 -8.55
CA ASN A 148 -1.95 10.54 -7.74
C ASN A 148 -1.61 12.00 -7.44
N ASP A 149 -0.37 12.28 -7.06
CA ASP A 149 0.10 13.62 -6.72
C ASP A 149 0.13 14.53 -7.95
N ALA A 150 0.56 13.99 -9.10
CA ALA A 150 0.44 14.67 -10.38
C ALA A 150 -1.02 15.01 -10.70
N ALA A 151 -1.98 14.10 -10.43
CA ALA A 151 -3.39 14.39 -10.60
C ALA A 151 -3.90 15.51 -9.67
N MET A 152 -3.51 15.49 -8.39
CA MET A 152 -3.85 16.54 -7.43
C MET A 152 -3.29 17.91 -7.83
N ILE A 153 -2.08 17.94 -8.41
CA ILE A 153 -1.50 19.17 -8.96
C ILE A 153 -2.32 19.68 -10.15
N LEU A 154 -2.71 18.80 -11.07
CA LEU A 154 -3.56 19.16 -12.22
C LEU A 154 -4.92 19.69 -11.76
N ASP A 155 -5.52 19.08 -10.75
CA ASP A 155 -6.77 19.54 -10.14
C ASP A 155 -6.65 20.95 -9.58
N CYS A 156 -5.62 21.21 -8.76
CA CYS A 156 -5.36 22.52 -8.17
C CYS A 156 -5.02 23.59 -9.22
N LEU A 157 -4.41 23.21 -10.35
CA LEU A 157 -4.14 24.11 -11.46
C LEU A 157 -5.37 24.36 -12.35
N SER A 158 -6.35 23.45 -12.36
CA SER A 158 -7.47 23.47 -13.30
C SER A 158 -8.29 24.78 -13.32
N PRO A 159 -8.51 25.51 -12.19
CA PRO A 159 -9.29 26.75 -12.22
C PRO A 159 -8.59 27.88 -12.98
N VAL A 160 -7.25 27.88 -13.03
CA VAL A 160 -6.43 28.89 -13.71
C VAL A 160 -6.66 28.90 -15.22
N PHE A 161 -7.09 27.77 -15.78
CA PHE A 161 -7.21 27.60 -17.22
C PHE A 161 -8.62 27.88 -17.77
N PRO A 162 -8.71 28.34 -19.04
CA PRO A 162 -10.00 28.49 -19.73
C PRO A 162 -10.76 27.18 -19.86
N LYS A 163 -12.10 27.25 -20.01
CA LYS A 163 -13.01 26.09 -19.99
C LYS A 163 -12.56 24.91 -20.89
N PRO A 164 -12.18 25.08 -22.17
CA PRO A 164 -11.78 23.93 -23.00
C PRO A 164 -10.50 23.24 -22.50
N MET A 165 -9.52 24.01 -22.05
CA MET A 165 -8.26 23.50 -21.53
C MET A 165 -8.46 22.83 -20.17
N ARG A 166 -9.33 23.39 -19.33
CA ARG A 166 -9.71 22.82 -18.04
C ARG A 166 -10.28 21.41 -18.17
N VAL A 167 -11.15 21.16 -19.16
CA VAL A 167 -11.69 19.82 -19.45
C VAL A 167 -10.56 18.82 -19.72
N MET A 168 -9.57 19.19 -20.54
CA MET A 168 -8.43 18.33 -20.86
C MET A 168 -7.54 18.05 -19.64
N ILE A 169 -7.32 19.05 -18.79
CA ILE A 169 -6.54 18.92 -17.56
C ILE A 169 -7.22 17.97 -16.58
N LEU A 170 -8.52 18.18 -16.34
CA LEU A 170 -9.32 17.35 -15.43
C LEU A 170 -9.47 15.92 -15.96
N ALA A 171 -9.60 15.74 -17.29
CA ALA A 171 -9.56 14.44 -17.95
C ALA A 171 -8.23 13.73 -17.74
N THR A 172 -7.11 14.43 -17.92
CA THR A 172 -5.77 13.90 -17.68
C THR A 172 -5.58 13.51 -16.21
N GLY A 173 -6.01 14.36 -15.27
CA GLY A 173 -5.98 14.03 -13.84
C GLY A 173 -6.81 12.78 -13.51
N SER A 174 -7.96 12.57 -14.15
CA SER A 174 -8.75 11.34 -13.96
C SER A 174 -8.04 10.09 -14.50
N VAL A 175 -7.39 10.21 -15.66
CA VAL A 175 -6.54 9.14 -16.20
C VAL A 175 -5.42 8.80 -15.22
N LEU A 176 -4.69 9.79 -14.70
CA LEU A 176 -3.62 9.58 -13.73
C LEU A 176 -4.11 8.90 -12.44
N ARG A 177 -5.26 9.32 -11.88
CA ARG A 177 -5.87 8.64 -10.72
C ARG A 177 -6.28 7.20 -11.03
N SER A 178 -6.78 6.94 -12.24
CA SER A 178 -7.16 5.58 -12.65
C SER A 178 -5.93 4.67 -12.74
N LEU A 179 -4.82 5.18 -13.31
CA LEU A 179 -3.54 4.48 -13.35
C LEU A 179 -2.97 4.25 -11.95
N CYS A 180 -3.05 5.26 -11.06
CA CYS A 180 -2.74 5.11 -9.65
C CYS A 180 -3.54 3.97 -9.02
N GLY A 181 -4.86 3.92 -9.21
CA GLY A 181 -5.72 2.89 -8.63
C GLY A 181 -5.29 1.47 -9.01
N VAL A 182 -4.92 1.23 -10.27
CA VAL A 182 -4.43 -0.08 -10.72
C VAL A 182 -3.05 -0.38 -10.14
N ALA A 183 -2.11 0.55 -10.21
CA ALA A 183 -0.76 0.36 -9.70
C ALA A 183 -0.73 0.14 -8.18
N ALA A 184 -1.47 0.96 -7.42
CA ALA A 184 -1.63 0.83 -5.98
C ALA A 184 -2.33 -0.48 -5.61
N GLY A 185 -3.46 -0.80 -6.24
CA GLY A 185 -4.22 -2.01 -5.95
C GLY A 185 -3.41 -3.29 -6.17
N SER A 186 -2.71 -3.39 -7.30
CA SER A 186 -1.90 -4.57 -7.61
C SER A 186 -0.65 -4.67 -6.73
N SER A 187 0.08 -3.57 -6.53
CA SER A 187 1.27 -3.58 -5.67
C SER A 187 0.92 -3.87 -4.21
N LYS A 188 -0.19 -3.32 -3.71
CA LYS A 188 -0.74 -3.61 -2.39
C LYS A 188 -1.07 -5.08 -2.24
N ALA A 189 -1.75 -5.70 -3.21
CA ALA A 189 -2.05 -7.13 -3.17
C ALA A 189 -0.78 -7.99 -3.04
N SER A 190 0.27 -7.67 -3.80
CA SER A 190 1.56 -8.36 -3.71
C SER A 190 2.26 -8.14 -2.36
N LEU A 191 2.18 -6.93 -1.80
CA LEU A 191 2.73 -6.63 -0.47
C LEU A 191 1.95 -7.35 0.65
N SER A 192 0.62 -7.35 0.61
CA SER A 192 -0.22 -8.12 1.54
C SER A 192 0.11 -9.61 1.51
N ALA A 193 0.30 -10.17 0.31
CA ALA A 193 0.71 -11.57 0.15
C ALA A 193 2.12 -11.83 0.73
N HIS A 194 3.05 -10.89 0.59
CA HIS A 194 4.37 -10.96 1.23
C HIS A 194 4.28 -10.89 2.76
N PHE A 195 3.41 -10.04 3.31
CA PHE A 195 3.26 -9.85 4.74
C PHE A 195 2.61 -11.05 5.44
N ALA A 196 1.67 -11.74 4.80
CA ALA A 196 0.97 -12.88 5.38
C ALA A 196 1.89 -14.12 5.52
N ARG A 197 1.87 -14.78 6.68
CA ARG A 197 2.68 -16.00 6.92
C ARG A 197 1.87 -17.29 7.05
N TRP A 198 0.64 -17.23 7.56
CA TRP A 198 -0.11 -18.41 7.99
C TRP A 198 -1.38 -18.65 7.17
N GLY A 199 -1.34 -18.29 5.87
CA GLY A 199 -2.55 -18.30 5.05
C GLY A 199 -3.59 -17.25 5.48
N ASN A 200 -3.20 -16.29 6.32
CA ASN A 200 -4.04 -15.25 6.91
C ASN A 200 -4.19 -14.01 6.00
N LEU A 201 -4.02 -14.15 4.68
CA LEU A 201 -4.06 -13.03 3.73
C LEU A 201 -5.39 -12.27 3.77
N GLY A 202 -6.51 -13.01 3.84
CA GLY A 202 -7.85 -12.40 3.91
C GLY A 202 -8.05 -11.57 5.17
N GLU A 203 -7.65 -12.09 6.32
CA GLU A 203 -7.72 -11.37 7.60
C GLU A 203 -6.79 -10.15 7.59
N LEU A 204 -5.54 -10.33 7.14
CA LEU A 204 -4.57 -9.25 7.01
C LEU A 204 -5.14 -8.09 6.19
N ASN A 205 -5.74 -8.39 5.03
CA ASN A 205 -6.38 -7.38 4.18
C ASN A 205 -7.56 -6.68 4.87
N ALA A 206 -8.36 -7.41 5.66
CA ALA A 206 -9.47 -6.82 6.41
C ALA A 206 -8.99 -5.88 7.54
N LYS A 207 -7.91 -6.25 8.23
CA LYS A 207 -7.28 -5.45 9.29
C LYS A 207 -6.61 -4.21 8.71
N ASP A 208 -5.86 -4.38 7.63
CA ASP A 208 -5.23 -3.30 6.87
C ASP A 208 -6.26 -2.30 6.32
N SER A 209 -7.36 -2.78 5.72
CA SER A 209 -8.46 -1.90 5.29
C SER A 209 -9.10 -1.13 6.45
N SER A 210 -9.16 -1.73 7.65
CA SER A 210 -9.64 -1.04 8.86
C SER A 210 -8.66 0.05 9.32
N GLN A 211 -7.34 -0.19 9.20
CA GLN A 211 -6.30 0.81 9.46
C GLN A 211 -6.41 1.98 8.48
N GLU A 212 -6.48 1.72 7.18
CA GLU A 212 -6.65 2.76 6.16
C GLU A 212 -7.92 3.59 6.40
N THR A 213 -9.03 2.93 6.79
CA THR A 213 -10.30 3.61 7.06
C THR A 213 -10.18 4.59 8.21
N VAL A 214 -9.62 4.18 9.37
CA VAL A 214 -9.50 5.07 10.52
C VAL A 214 -8.54 6.23 10.24
N ILE A 215 -7.43 5.96 9.54
CA ILE A 215 -6.46 6.98 9.15
C ILE A 215 -7.08 7.98 8.17
N SER A 216 -7.85 7.50 7.19
CA SER A 216 -8.55 8.35 6.24
C SER A 216 -9.60 9.24 6.93
N LEU A 217 -10.36 8.70 7.89
CA LEU A 217 -11.29 9.48 8.71
C LEU A 217 -10.58 10.62 9.46
N LEU A 218 -9.46 10.32 10.11
CA LEU A 218 -8.65 11.34 10.80
C LEU A 218 -8.11 12.39 9.82
N GLY A 219 -7.59 11.94 8.68
CA GLY A 219 -7.11 12.81 7.60
C GLY A 219 -8.22 13.73 7.07
N MET A 220 -9.43 13.22 6.89
CA MET A 220 -10.58 14.02 6.48
C MET A 220 -10.99 15.05 7.55
N LEU A 221 -11.03 14.68 8.83
CA LEU A 221 -11.36 15.60 9.91
C LEU A 221 -10.36 16.76 9.99
N VAL A 222 -9.07 16.45 9.97
CA VAL A 222 -8.01 17.47 9.94
C VAL A 222 -8.07 18.26 8.64
N GLY A 223 -8.29 17.60 7.52
CA GLY A 223 -8.38 18.22 6.20
C GLY A 223 -9.56 19.19 6.08
N CYS A 224 -10.69 18.96 6.75
CA CYS A 224 -11.77 19.93 6.84
C CYS A 224 -11.34 21.23 7.53
N LEU A 225 -10.55 21.14 8.60
CA LEU A 225 -10.00 22.31 9.30
C LEU A 225 -8.98 23.04 8.44
N VAL A 226 -8.09 22.30 7.78
CA VAL A 226 -7.12 22.84 6.81
C VAL A 226 -7.86 23.56 5.68
N VAL A 227 -8.90 22.93 5.13
CA VAL A 227 -9.69 23.52 4.04
C VAL A 227 -10.35 24.82 4.47
N LYS A 228 -10.93 24.86 5.68
CA LYS A 228 -11.57 26.06 6.22
C LYS A 228 -10.60 27.22 6.46
N THR A 229 -9.36 26.93 6.83
CA THR A 229 -8.38 27.94 7.24
C THR A 229 -7.46 28.40 6.10
N VAL A 230 -7.12 27.50 5.18
CA VAL A 230 -6.26 27.76 4.03
C VAL A 230 -7.12 28.24 2.85
N ASN A 231 -7.09 29.55 2.60
CA ASN A 231 -7.97 30.21 1.63
C ASN A 231 -7.24 31.07 0.58
N THR A 232 -5.94 31.35 0.76
CA THR A 232 -5.17 32.13 -0.23
C THR A 232 -4.44 31.18 -1.19
N PRO A 233 -4.25 31.54 -2.47
CA PRO A 233 -3.55 30.69 -3.43
C PRO A 233 -2.14 30.29 -2.94
N PHE A 234 -1.39 31.25 -2.37
CA PHE A 234 -0.06 30.98 -1.84
C PHE A 234 -0.09 29.95 -0.70
N ALA A 235 -1.03 30.09 0.25
CA ALA A 235 -1.16 29.14 1.34
C ALA A 235 -1.61 27.75 0.83
N THR A 236 -2.57 27.70 -0.11
CA THR A 236 -3.02 26.44 -0.71
C THR A 236 -1.88 25.71 -1.39
N TRP A 237 -1.10 26.38 -2.24
CA TRP A 237 0.04 25.76 -2.93
C TRP A 237 1.15 25.34 -1.96
N THR A 238 1.45 26.17 -0.96
CA THR A 238 2.46 25.83 0.07
C THR A 238 2.03 24.59 0.85
N THR A 239 0.79 24.56 1.36
CA THR A 239 0.26 23.42 2.10
C THR A 239 0.19 22.16 1.24
N LEU A 240 -0.29 22.28 0.00
CA LEU A 240 -0.36 21.16 -0.94
C LEU A 240 1.04 20.57 -1.16
N LEU A 241 2.02 21.38 -1.58
CA LEU A 241 3.37 20.89 -1.89
C LEU A 241 4.06 20.26 -0.67
N LEU A 242 3.86 20.80 0.54
CA LEU A 242 4.35 20.19 1.78
C LEU A 242 3.71 18.82 2.04
N LEU A 243 2.39 18.71 1.85
CA LEU A 243 1.67 17.44 2.04
C LEU A 243 2.09 16.40 0.99
N LEU A 244 2.24 16.78 -0.28
CA LEU A 244 2.70 15.87 -1.34
C LEU A 244 4.16 15.43 -1.11
N THR A 245 5.01 16.32 -0.59
CA THR A 245 6.38 15.96 -0.21
C THR A 245 6.38 14.94 0.93
N LEU A 246 5.56 15.18 1.97
CA LEU A 246 5.40 14.24 3.08
C LEU A 246 4.86 12.89 2.58
N HIS A 247 3.84 12.91 1.74
CA HIS A 247 3.18 11.75 1.12
C HIS A 247 4.17 10.85 0.37
N LEU A 248 4.96 11.42 -0.55
CA LEU A 248 5.96 10.66 -1.30
C LEU A 248 7.14 10.21 -0.42
N ALA A 249 7.57 11.04 0.54
CA ALA A 249 8.66 10.68 1.44
C ALA A 249 8.28 9.50 2.34
N THR A 250 7.07 9.50 2.91
CA THR A 250 6.61 8.39 3.76
C THR A 250 6.35 7.14 2.93
N ASN A 251 5.79 7.23 1.71
CA ASN A 251 5.70 6.05 0.85
C ASN A 251 7.09 5.49 0.50
N TYR A 252 8.05 6.35 0.17
CA TYR A 252 9.43 5.92 -0.05
C TYR A 252 9.99 5.18 1.17
N MET A 253 9.80 5.71 2.38
CA MET A 253 10.20 5.03 3.62
C MET A 253 9.46 3.70 3.83
N ALA A 254 8.18 3.62 3.47
CA ALA A 254 7.37 2.41 3.54
C ALA A 254 7.95 1.32 2.62
N VAL A 255 8.12 1.59 1.33
CA VAL A 255 8.64 0.58 0.38
C VAL A 255 10.11 0.21 0.66
N ARG A 256 10.89 1.10 1.27
CA ARG A 256 12.26 0.83 1.72
C ARG A 256 12.34 -0.06 2.96
N SER A 257 11.30 -0.09 3.80
CA SER A 257 11.26 -0.97 4.97
C SER A 257 10.97 -2.43 4.60
N VAL A 258 10.33 -2.66 3.46
CA VAL A 258 9.98 -3.99 2.95
C VAL A 258 11.22 -4.76 2.50
N CYS A 259 11.38 -5.98 2.98
CA CYS A 259 12.45 -6.90 2.63
C CYS A 259 11.88 -8.09 1.85
N MET A 260 11.66 -7.88 0.55
CA MET A 260 11.06 -8.91 -0.30
C MET A 260 11.91 -10.19 -0.34
N ARG A 261 11.24 -11.35 -0.32
CA ARG A 261 11.88 -12.68 -0.32
C ARG A 261 11.90 -13.35 -1.69
N THR A 262 11.26 -12.74 -2.68
CA THR A 262 11.30 -13.17 -4.08
C THR A 262 12.49 -12.54 -4.81
N LEU A 263 12.80 -12.99 -6.02
CA LEU A 263 13.77 -12.34 -6.89
C LEU A 263 13.04 -11.68 -8.07
N ASN A 264 13.22 -10.37 -8.22
CA ASN A 264 13.00 -9.70 -9.49
C ASN A 264 14.34 -9.59 -10.25
N ARG A 265 14.34 -8.91 -11.40
CA ARG A 265 15.54 -8.75 -12.24
C ARG A 265 16.70 -8.09 -11.47
N GLN A 266 16.41 -7.00 -10.74
CA GLN A 266 17.44 -6.27 -10.00
C GLN A 266 17.99 -7.08 -8.82
N ARG A 267 17.11 -7.67 -8.00
CA ARG A 267 17.49 -8.51 -6.85
C ARG A 267 18.32 -9.71 -7.30
N ALA A 268 17.95 -10.36 -8.41
CA ALA A 268 18.75 -11.41 -9.01
C ALA A 268 20.13 -10.89 -9.44
N ASN A 269 20.19 -9.77 -10.17
CA ASN A 269 21.47 -9.16 -10.57
C ASN A 269 22.38 -8.88 -9.37
N ILE A 270 21.85 -8.30 -8.29
CA ILE A 270 22.62 -8.04 -7.06
C ILE A 270 23.19 -9.34 -6.45
N VAL A 271 22.37 -10.38 -6.32
CA VAL A 271 22.79 -11.66 -5.74
C VAL A 271 23.86 -12.34 -6.61
N PHE A 272 23.64 -12.44 -7.92
CA PHE A 272 24.59 -13.10 -8.82
C PHE A 272 25.89 -12.32 -8.98
N ALA A 273 25.84 -10.99 -9.08
CA ALA A 273 27.03 -10.17 -9.16
C ALA A 273 27.92 -10.34 -7.91
N TYR A 274 27.31 -10.38 -6.72
CA TYR A 274 28.04 -10.57 -5.47
C TYR A 274 28.61 -11.99 -5.34
N LEU A 275 27.83 -13.01 -5.71
CA LEU A 275 28.29 -14.39 -5.73
C LEU A 275 29.49 -14.57 -6.67
N LEU A 276 29.42 -14.05 -7.90
CA LEU A 276 30.50 -14.18 -8.89
C LEU A 276 31.79 -13.47 -8.46
N LYS A 277 31.68 -12.33 -7.76
CA LYS A 277 32.86 -11.56 -7.35
C LYS A 277 33.47 -12.04 -6.02
N HIS A 278 32.64 -12.45 -5.07
CA HIS A 278 33.04 -12.68 -3.68
C HIS A 278 32.79 -14.10 -3.16
N ASP A 279 32.25 -15.00 -4.00
CA ASP A 279 31.87 -16.38 -3.65
C ASP A 279 30.94 -16.45 -2.41
N ARG A 280 30.07 -15.45 -2.27
CA ARG A 280 29.13 -15.32 -1.14
C ARG A 280 27.73 -15.00 -1.62
N VAL A 281 26.74 -15.72 -1.10
CA VAL A 281 25.32 -15.42 -1.33
C VAL A 281 24.83 -14.42 -0.29
N LEU A 282 24.27 -13.30 -0.75
CA LEU A 282 23.66 -12.28 0.12
C LEU A 282 22.30 -12.77 0.65
N ASN A 283 21.99 -12.43 1.91
CA ASN A 283 20.66 -12.65 2.45
C ASN A 283 19.66 -11.54 2.00
N PRO A 284 18.34 -11.73 2.14
CA PRO A 284 17.35 -10.75 1.69
C PRO A 284 17.53 -9.34 2.27
N LYS A 285 17.97 -9.20 3.53
CA LYS A 285 18.19 -7.88 4.17
C LYS A 285 19.37 -7.15 3.51
N GLU A 286 20.45 -7.88 3.21
CA GLU A 286 21.61 -7.34 2.49
C GLU A 286 21.26 -6.92 1.05
N VAL A 287 20.43 -7.70 0.36
CA VAL A 287 19.95 -7.37 -0.99
C VAL A 287 19.03 -6.14 -0.97
N SER A 288 18.06 -6.11 -0.04
CA SER A 288 17.12 -4.98 0.10
C SER A 288 17.85 -3.66 0.38
N ALA A 289 18.94 -3.69 1.16
CA ALA A 289 19.77 -2.51 1.41
C ALA A 289 20.41 -1.94 0.13
N LYS A 290 20.73 -2.79 -0.85
CA LYS A 290 21.34 -2.42 -2.15
C LYS A 290 20.31 -2.14 -3.25
N GLU A 291 19.05 -2.54 -3.06
CA GLU A 291 17.97 -2.37 -4.03
C GLU A 291 17.69 -0.87 -4.29
N ARG A 292 17.26 -0.52 -5.50
CA ARG A 292 16.75 0.81 -5.83
C ARG A 292 15.26 0.71 -6.13
N ILE A 293 14.48 1.67 -5.66
CA ILE A 293 13.04 1.67 -5.94
C ILE A 293 12.76 1.96 -7.42
N PHE A 294 13.48 2.91 -8.00
CA PHE A 294 13.50 3.14 -9.44
C PHE A 294 14.84 2.68 -9.99
N GLU A 295 14.82 1.56 -10.70
CA GLU A 295 15.95 1.08 -11.50
C GLU A 295 15.52 1.04 -12.96
N HIS A 296 16.46 1.32 -13.86
CA HIS A 296 16.18 1.21 -15.29
C HIS A 296 16.02 -0.26 -15.68
N ASP A 297 14.93 -0.60 -16.37
CA ASP A 297 14.66 -1.98 -16.74
C ASP A 297 15.80 -2.58 -17.59
N GLY A 298 16.20 -3.80 -17.26
CA GLY A 298 17.24 -4.53 -17.97
C GLY A 298 18.68 -4.11 -17.68
N ILE A 299 18.95 -3.11 -16.84
CA ILE A 299 20.34 -2.76 -16.50
C ILE A 299 21.04 -3.90 -15.75
N LEU A 300 22.28 -4.20 -16.14
CA LEU A 300 23.17 -5.14 -15.46
C LEU A 300 24.29 -4.36 -14.79
N ARG A 301 24.60 -4.75 -13.55
CA ARG A 301 25.61 -4.09 -12.71
C ARG A 301 26.49 -5.13 -12.03
N ASP A 302 27.77 -4.81 -11.84
CA ASP A 302 28.65 -5.64 -11.02
C ASP A 302 28.39 -5.43 -9.51
N ALA A 303 29.17 -6.13 -8.67
CA ALA A 303 29.02 -6.07 -7.22
C ALA A 303 29.42 -4.71 -6.60
N ASP A 304 30.19 -3.90 -7.33
CA ASP A 304 30.54 -2.52 -6.96
C ASP A 304 29.54 -1.50 -7.52
N ASP A 305 28.40 -1.98 -8.05
CA ASP A 305 27.30 -1.17 -8.55
C ASP A 305 27.62 -0.41 -9.85
N LYS A 306 28.71 -0.80 -10.54
CA LYS A 306 29.08 -0.27 -11.86
C LYS A 306 28.21 -0.90 -12.94
N CYS A 307 27.66 -0.07 -13.82
CA CYS A 307 26.90 -0.53 -14.99
C CYS A 307 27.81 -1.31 -15.96
N LEU A 308 27.42 -2.55 -16.25
CA LEU A 308 28.07 -3.43 -17.23
C LEU A 308 27.38 -3.36 -18.60
N GLY A 309 26.08 -3.03 -18.62
CA GLY A 309 25.30 -2.94 -19.85
C GLY A 309 23.81 -3.15 -19.60
N TYR A 310 23.08 -3.51 -20.66
CA TYR A 310 21.64 -3.77 -20.62
C TYR A 310 21.33 -5.13 -21.23
N CYS A 311 20.42 -5.85 -20.60
CA CYS A 311 19.94 -7.15 -21.02
C CYS A 311 18.41 -7.17 -20.98
N LYS A 312 17.79 -7.72 -22.03
CA LYS A 312 16.37 -8.02 -22.05
C LYS A 312 16.18 -9.52 -21.85
N ILE A 313 15.42 -9.89 -20.82
CA ILE A 313 15.07 -11.28 -20.55
C ILE A 313 13.71 -11.57 -21.20
N GLY A 314 13.59 -12.73 -21.85
CA GLY A 314 12.35 -13.14 -22.53
C GLY A 314 12.17 -12.50 -23.91
N VAL A 315 13.28 -12.09 -24.56
CA VAL A 315 13.23 -11.69 -25.97
C VAL A 315 12.79 -12.87 -26.83
N PRO A 316 11.95 -12.65 -27.85
CA PRO A 316 11.62 -13.69 -28.82
C PRO A 316 12.88 -14.27 -29.46
N ALA A 317 12.87 -15.56 -29.78
CA ALA A 317 14.03 -16.23 -30.37
C ALA A 317 14.50 -15.57 -31.67
N TYR A 318 13.60 -15.00 -32.48
CA TYR A 318 13.99 -14.31 -33.71
C TYR A 318 14.86 -13.06 -33.44
N GLU A 319 14.56 -12.26 -32.41
CA GLU A 319 15.35 -11.07 -32.06
C GLU A 319 16.75 -11.47 -31.58
N LEU A 320 16.87 -12.62 -30.91
CA LEU A 320 18.15 -13.19 -30.52
C LEU A 320 18.96 -13.64 -31.75
N LEU A 321 18.32 -14.35 -32.68
CA LEU A 321 18.95 -14.85 -33.90
C LEU A 321 19.40 -13.70 -34.81
N GLU A 322 18.61 -12.62 -34.94
CA GLU A 322 18.99 -11.42 -35.71
C GLU A 322 20.25 -10.72 -35.16
N ARG A 323 20.54 -10.85 -33.86
CA ARG A 323 21.74 -10.26 -33.27
C ARG A 323 22.96 -11.17 -33.29
N LEU A 324 22.78 -12.45 -33.59
CA LEU A 324 23.85 -13.43 -33.70
C LEU A 324 24.37 -13.59 -35.14
N GLY A 325 23.69 -12.98 -36.13
CA GLY A 325 24.04 -13.00 -37.55
C GLY A 325 24.61 -11.68 -38.05
#